data_AF-A0A853R2N4-F1
#
_entry.id   AF-A0A853R2N4-F1
#
_cell.length_a   1.000
_cell.length_b   1.000
_cell.length_c   1.000
_cell.angle_alpha   90.00
_cell.angle_beta   90.00
_cell.angle_gamma   90.00
#
_symmetry.space_group_name_H-M   'P 1'
#
loop_
_entity.id
_entity.type
_entity.pdbx_description
1 polymer ?
#
loop_
_entity_poly.entity_id
_entity_poly.type
_entity_poly.pdbx_seq_one_letter_code
_entity_poly.pdbx_strand_id
1 'polypeptide(L)'
;MTESATPLPNGLQQPLTRFYEYLRSEKGLSLHTQRNYKQQLETMAQHLVQMGLNQWQQVDAAWVRQLASKGMREGMKASSLATRLSSLRSFFDFLILRGELTANPAKGVAAPRKKRPLPKNLDVDEVAQLLEVKDDDPLSVRDRAMMELMYGAGLRLAELVSINVKDLSFSRGEIRVVGKGDKERKVPFAGQAKEWVAHWLKIRTQFANADEQSLFVSKLGVRISHRNVQKRMAEWGQKQAVASHISPHKLRHSFATHMLESSNNLRAVQELLGHENISTTQIYTHLDFQHLAQAYDQAHPRARKKKQSE
;
A
#
# COMPACT_ATOMS: atom_id res chain seq x y z
N MET A 1 30.86 7.12 2.94
CA MET A 1 31.91 6.09 2.99
C MET A 1 31.21 4.75 3.13
N THR A 2 31.09 4.01 2.03
CA THR A 2 30.50 2.67 2.02
C THR A 2 31.54 1.70 2.57
N GLU A 3 31.36 1.25 3.81
CA GLU A 3 32.10 0.10 4.33
C GLU A 3 31.91 -1.06 3.35
N SER A 4 33.02 -1.54 2.80
CA SER A 4 33.08 -2.75 2.00
C SER A 4 32.57 -3.91 2.84
N ALA A 5 31.31 -4.29 2.63
CA ALA A 5 30.69 -5.40 3.34
C ALA A 5 31.56 -6.65 3.17
N THR A 6 32.02 -7.21 4.28
CA THR A 6 32.78 -8.46 4.28
C THR A 6 31.97 -9.53 3.55
N PRO A 7 32.57 -10.25 2.58
CA PRO A 7 31.86 -11.29 1.85
C PRO A 7 31.33 -12.36 2.83
N LEU A 8 30.08 -12.78 2.63
CA LEU A 8 29.45 -13.80 3.47
C LEU A 8 30.10 -15.16 3.22
N PRO A 9 30.30 -15.99 4.26
CA PRO A 9 30.69 -17.39 4.08
C PRO A 9 29.71 -18.13 3.15
N ASN A 10 30.21 -19.10 2.38
CA ASN A 10 29.41 -19.87 1.43
C ASN A 10 28.19 -20.54 2.08
N GLY A 11 28.33 -21.03 3.32
CA GLY A 11 27.24 -21.65 4.09
C GLY A 11 26.10 -20.69 4.43
N LEU A 12 26.33 -19.37 4.37
CA LEU A 12 25.28 -18.36 4.49
C LEU A 12 24.83 -17.83 3.12
N GLN A 13 25.77 -17.63 2.20
CA GLN A 13 25.49 -16.99 0.91
C GLN A 13 24.71 -17.89 -0.05
N GLN A 14 25.12 -19.16 -0.23
CA GLN A 14 24.49 -20.03 -1.23
C GLN A 14 23.00 -20.32 -0.93
N PRO A 15 22.59 -20.60 0.32
CA PRO A 15 21.17 -20.76 0.64
C PRO A 15 20.35 -19.49 0.36
N LEU A 16 20.92 -18.30 0.60
CA LEU A 16 20.25 -17.03 0.27
C LEU A 16 20.07 -16.85 -1.24
N THR A 17 21.09 -17.14 -2.05
CA THR A 17 20.99 -17.06 -3.52
C THR A 17 19.87 -17.95 -4.05
N ARG A 18 19.82 -19.22 -3.60
CA ARG A 18 18.77 -20.17 -3.97
C ARG A 18 17.39 -19.69 -3.52
N PHE A 19 17.28 -19.08 -2.34
CA PHE A 19 16.03 -18.50 -1.89
C PHE A 19 15.58 -17.31 -2.75
N TYR A 20 16.50 -16.44 -3.17
CA TYR A 20 16.15 -15.31 -4.04
C TYR A 20 15.67 -15.75 -5.42
N GLU A 21 16.26 -16.82 -5.96
CA GLU A 21 15.78 -17.47 -7.17
C GLU A 21 14.37 -18.02 -6.97
N TYR A 22 14.15 -18.79 -5.89
CA TYR A 22 12.82 -19.31 -5.51
C TYR A 22 11.75 -18.20 -5.36
N LEU A 23 12.10 -17.07 -4.75
CA LEU A 23 11.18 -15.93 -4.64
C LEU A 23 10.81 -15.33 -6.00
N ARG A 24 11.72 -15.39 -6.97
CA ARG A 24 11.56 -14.85 -8.31
C ARG A 24 10.78 -15.80 -9.21
N SER A 25 11.14 -17.08 -9.24
CA SER A 25 10.57 -18.08 -10.16
C SER A 25 9.26 -18.66 -9.66
N GLU A 26 9.18 -19.05 -8.38
CA GLU A 26 8.08 -19.88 -7.88
C GLU A 26 7.02 -19.10 -7.11
N LYS A 27 7.41 -18.08 -6.32
CA LYS A 27 6.44 -17.29 -5.53
C LYS A 27 5.87 -16.07 -6.24
N GLY A 28 6.45 -15.66 -7.37
CA GLY A 28 6.01 -14.48 -8.12
C GLY A 28 5.90 -13.20 -7.28
N LEU A 29 6.74 -13.04 -6.24
CA LEU A 29 6.63 -11.89 -5.34
C LEU A 29 7.02 -10.60 -6.07
N SER A 30 6.41 -9.48 -5.68
CA SER A 30 6.76 -8.17 -6.25
C SER A 30 8.26 -7.85 -6.09
N LEU A 31 8.84 -7.14 -7.06
CA LEU A 31 10.25 -6.70 -7.00
C LEU A 31 10.56 -5.91 -5.72
N HIS A 32 9.59 -5.16 -5.20
CA HIS A 32 9.74 -4.45 -3.94
C HIS A 32 9.89 -5.40 -2.74
N THR A 33 9.06 -6.43 -2.67
CA THR A 33 9.15 -7.46 -1.62
C THR A 33 10.46 -8.24 -1.72
N GLN A 34 10.88 -8.60 -2.93
CA GLN A 34 12.17 -9.29 -3.16
C GLN A 34 13.35 -8.46 -2.66
N ARG A 35 13.42 -7.17 -3.02
CA ARG A 35 14.47 -6.25 -2.55
C ARG A 35 14.49 -6.10 -1.03
N ASN A 36 13.32 -5.99 -0.42
CA ASN A 36 13.20 -5.88 1.04
C ASN A 36 13.72 -7.16 1.72
N TYR A 37 13.28 -8.34 1.27
CA TYR A 37 13.73 -9.62 1.83
C TYR A 37 15.24 -9.78 1.70
N LYS A 38 15.81 -9.48 0.53
CA LYS A 38 17.25 -9.52 0.29
C LYS A 38 18.01 -8.64 1.29
N GLN A 39 17.60 -7.37 1.40
CA GLN A 39 18.23 -6.43 2.33
C GLN A 39 18.18 -6.94 3.78
N GLN A 40 17.02 -7.42 4.25
CA GLN A 40 16.90 -7.89 5.64
C GLN A 40 17.73 -9.16 5.91
N LEU A 41 17.73 -10.10 4.97
CA LEU A 41 18.45 -11.37 5.10
C LEU A 41 19.95 -11.19 5.02
N GLU A 42 20.46 -10.34 4.14
CA GLU A 42 21.88 -10.00 4.06
C GLU A 42 22.36 -9.32 5.36
N THR A 43 21.61 -8.37 5.92
CA THR A 43 21.97 -7.75 7.20
C THR A 43 22.00 -8.79 8.34
N MET A 44 21.04 -9.71 8.38
CA MET A 44 21.05 -10.77 9.41
C MET A 44 22.23 -11.72 9.22
N ALA A 45 22.54 -12.12 7.98
CA ALA A 45 23.69 -12.96 7.68
C ALA A 45 25.00 -12.31 8.12
N GLN A 46 25.19 -11.00 7.86
CA GLN A 46 26.36 -10.26 8.35
C GLN A 46 26.45 -10.26 9.88
N HIS A 47 25.32 -10.11 10.57
CA HIS A 47 25.31 -10.17 12.02
C HIS A 47 25.65 -11.58 12.56
N LEU A 48 25.21 -12.63 11.87
CA LEU A 48 25.56 -14.01 12.22
C LEU A 48 27.08 -14.25 12.06
N VAL A 49 27.69 -13.72 10.99
CA VAL A 49 29.16 -13.78 10.82
C VAL A 49 29.89 -13.09 11.96
N GLN A 50 29.44 -11.89 12.36
CA GLN A 50 30.01 -11.17 13.51
C GLN A 50 29.86 -11.93 14.84
N MET A 51 28.89 -12.84 14.91
CA MET A 51 28.66 -13.72 16.06
C MET A 51 29.41 -15.05 15.96
N GLY A 52 30.19 -15.26 14.89
CA GLY A 52 31.00 -16.47 14.68
C GLY A 52 30.27 -17.59 13.92
N LEU A 53 29.07 -17.37 13.40
CA LEU A 53 28.32 -18.37 12.63
C LEU A 53 28.65 -18.26 11.15
N ASN A 54 28.75 -19.42 10.50
CA ASN A 54 29.06 -19.53 9.07
C ASN A 54 28.04 -20.39 8.29
N GLN A 55 27.03 -20.94 8.97
CA GLN A 55 25.99 -21.77 8.38
C GLN A 55 24.62 -21.49 9.00
N TRP A 56 23.55 -21.55 8.20
CA TRP A 56 22.19 -21.34 8.68
C TRP A 56 21.70 -22.46 9.61
N GLN A 57 22.27 -23.67 9.49
CA GLN A 57 21.99 -24.83 10.32
C GLN A 57 22.41 -24.65 11.78
N GLN A 58 23.34 -23.72 12.05
CA GLN A 58 23.79 -23.37 13.40
C GLN A 58 22.80 -22.43 14.11
N VAL A 59 21.86 -21.84 13.37
CA VAL A 59 20.95 -20.82 13.90
C VAL A 59 19.78 -21.50 14.60
N ASP A 60 19.72 -21.34 15.92
CA ASP A 60 18.60 -21.77 16.74
C ASP A 60 17.71 -20.58 17.18
N ALA A 61 16.70 -20.86 17.99
CA ALA A 61 15.81 -19.82 18.49
C ALA A 61 16.53 -18.78 19.38
N ALA A 62 17.65 -19.14 20.03
CA ALA A 62 18.43 -18.22 20.85
C ALA A 62 19.16 -17.19 19.97
N TRP A 63 19.78 -17.63 18.88
CA TRP A 63 20.38 -16.74 17.88
C TRP A 63 19.36 -15.80 17.25
N VAL A 64 18.16 -16.30 16.92
CA VAL A 64 17.09 -15.44 16.39
C VAL A 64 16.66 -14.38 17.41
N ARG A 65 16.55 -14.74 18.70
CA ARG A 65 16.28 -13.76 19.79
C ARG A 65 17.40 -12.74 19.92
N GLN A 66 18.66 -13.16 19.81
CA GLN A 66 19.81 -12.26 19.88
C GLN A 66 19.85 -11.26 18.72
N LEU A 67 19.56 -11.70 17.50
CA LEU A 67 19.42 -10.82 16.34
C LEU A 67 18.31 -9.78 16.55
N ALA A 68 17.16 -10.20 17.10
CA ALA A 68 16.07 -9.29 17.40
C ALA A 68 16.44 -8.27 18.48
N SER A 69 17.09 -8.72 19.56
CA SER A 69 17.58 -7.87 20.64
C SER A 69 18.65 -6.88 20.19
N LYS A 70 19.56 -7.29 19.31
CA LYS A 70 20.55 -6.40 18.70
C LYS A 70 19.87 -5.29 17.90
N GLY A 71 18.90 -5.63 17.04
CA GLY A 71 18.13 -4.63 16.28
C GLY A 71 17.39 -3.64 17.19
N MET A 72 16.86 -4.08 18.33
CA MET A 72 16.26 -3.16 19.31
C MET A 72 17.27 -2.20 19.92
N ARG A 73 18.46 -2.68 20.31
CA ARG A 73 19.53 -1.83 20.86
C ARG A 73 20.06 -0.82 19.84
N GLU A 74 20.02 -1.17 18.56
CA GLU A 74 20.36 -0.27 17.44
C GLU A 74 19.23 0.72 17.10
N GLY A 75 18.16 0.80 17.90
CA GLY A 75 17.07 1.76 17.71
C GLY A 75 16.08 1.40 16.60
N MET A 76 16.06 0.13 16.16
CA MET A 76 15.17 -0.29 15.08
C MET A 76 13.69 -0.17 15.47
N LYS A 77 12.89 0.44 14.58
CA LYS A 77 11.43 0.48 14.75
C LYS A 77 10.87 -0.94 14.81
N ALA A 78 9.92 -1.18 15.73
CA ALA A 78 9.25 -2.48 15.89
C ALA A 78 8.65 -3.04 14.58
N SER A 79 8.16 -2.18 13.69
CA SER A 79 7.67 -2.61 12.36
C SER A 79 8.79 -3.14 11.47
N SER A 80 9.95 -2.51 11.47
CA SER A 80 11.12 -2.97 10.71
C SER A 80 11.64 -4.29 11.26
N LEU A 81 11.64 -4.44 12.59
CA LEU A 81 12.00 -5.70 13.24
C LEU A 81 11.00 -6.82 12.93
N ALA A 82 9.71 -6.52 12.89
CA ALA A 82 8.68 -7.47 12.47
C ALA A 82 8.87 -7.93 11.02
N THR A 83 9.17 -7.01 10.10
CA THR A 83 9.48 -7.34 8.70
C THR A 83 10.73 -8.21 8.61
N ARG A 84 11.80 -7.89 9.35
CA ARG A 84 13.03 -8.68 9.40
C ARG A 84 12.80 -10.11 9.88
N LEU A 85 12.03 -10.28 10.97
CA LEU A 85 11.66 -11.62 11.45
C LEU A 85 10.73 -12.35 10.47
N SER A 86 9.88 -11.63 9.74
CA SER A 86 9.03 -12.23 8.70
C SER A 86 9.86 -12.78 7.53
N SER A 87 10.85 -12.02 7.04
CA SER A 87 11.74 -12.52 5.98
C SER A 87 12.57 -13.71 6.46
N LEU A 88 13.02 -13.70 7.73
CA LEU A 88 13.76 -14.81 8.31
C LEU A 88 12.92 -16.09 8.41
N ARG A 89 11.66 -15.98 8.87
CA ARG A 89 10.75 -17.13 8.92
C ARG A 89 10.51 -17.72 7.54
N SER A 90 10.21 -16.87 6.55
CA SER A 90 9.98 -17.33 5.18
C SER A 90 11.21 -18.00 4.58
N PHE A 91 12.40 -17.53 4.91
CA PHE A 91 13.65 -18.14 4.48
C PHE A 91 13.89 -19.50 5.15
N PHE A 92 13.66 -19.62 6.46
CA PHE A 92 13.78 -20.92 7.14
C PHE A 92 12.71 -21.92 6.70
N ASP A 93 11.49 -21.48 6.39
CA ASP A 93 10.46 -22.34 5.80
C ASP A 93 10.92 -22.88 4.43
N PHE A 94 11.66 -22.07 3.65
CA PHE A 94 12.29 -22.54 2.40
C PHE A 94 13.41 -23.56 2.66
N LEU A 95 14.26 -23.36 3.67
CA LEU A 95 15.28 -24.36 4.01
C LEU A 95 14.66 -25.70 4.45
N ILE A 96 13.52 -25.65 5.16
CA ILE A 96 12.75 -26.85 5.49
C ILE A 96 12.19 -27.51 4.22
N LEU A 97 11.61 -26.72 3.31
CA LEU A 97 11.12 -27.22 2.02
C LEU A 97 12.23 -27.91 1.21
N ARG A 98 13.48 -27.46 1.34
CA ARG A 98 14.67 -28.06 0.70
C ARG A 98 15.27 -29.23 1.50
N GLY A 99 14.72 -29.58 2.65
CA GLY A 99 15.24 -30.64 3.52
C GLY A 99 16.53 -30.27 4.27
N GLU A 100 16.91 -28.99 4.30
CA GLU A 100 18.14 -28.50 4.93
C GLU A 100 17.97 -28.17 6.42
N LEU A 101 16.71 -28.02 6.87
CA LEU A 101 16.33 -27.86 8.27
C LEU A 101 15.11 -28.73 8.57
N THR A 102 15.00 -29.18 9.82
CA THR A 102 13.84 -29.95 10.30
C THR A 102 12.79 -29.07 10.98
N ALA A 103 13.19 -27.91 11.50
CA ALA A 103 12.31 -26.98 12.20
C ALA A 103 12.71 -25.52 11.93
N ASN A 104 11.74 -24.61 12.05
CA ASN A 104 11.95 -23.18 11.82
C ASN A 104 12.31 -22.49 13.16
N PRO A 105 13.58 -22.10 13.39
CA PRO A 105 14.01 -21.50 14.65
C PRO A 105 13.40 -20.10 14.89
N ALA A 106 12.91 -19.43 13.85
CA ALA A 106 12.31 -18.11 13.94
C ALA A 106 10.79 -18.12 14.22
N LYS A 107 10.14 -19.29 14.18
CA LYS A 107 8.68 -19.40 14.27
C LYS A 107 8.13 -18.92 15.62
N GLY A 108 8.83 -19.24 16.72
CA GLY A 108 8.45 -18.86 18.09
C GLY A 108 8.96 -17.49 18.57
N VAL A 109 9.82 -16.82 17.80
CA VAL A 109 10.41 -15.53 18.24
C VAL A 109 9.50 -14.39 17.85
N ALA A 110 8.85 -13.74 18.81
CA ALA A 110 7.98 -12.60 18.57
C ALA A 110 8.78 -11.29 18.45
N ALA A 111 8.36 -10.41 17.52
CA ALA A 111 8.77 -9.01 17.58
C ALA A 111 8.06 -8.33 18.77
N PRO A 112 8.68 -7.34 19.43
CA PRO A 112 8.01 -6.52 20.44
C PRO A 112 6.72 -5.96 19.88
N ARG A 113 5.59 -6.28 20.52
CA ARG A 113 4.31 -5.67 20.19
C ARG A 113 4.37 -4.22 20.63
N LYS A 114 4.49 -3.30 19.68
CA LYS A 114 4.20 -1.89 19.97
C LYS A 114 2.73 -1.84 20.39
N LYS A 115 2.41 -1.38 21.61
CA LYS A 115 1.08 -0.84 21.92
C LYS A 115 0.89 0.32 20.92
N ARG A 116 0.26 0.02 19.79
CA ARG A 116 -0.17 1.07 18.87
C ARG A 116 -1.44 1.60 19.51
N PRO A 117 -1.51 2.87 19.97
CA PRO A 117 -2.80 3.52 19.94
C PRO A 117 -3.34 3.28 18.52
N LEU A 118 -4.59 2.82 18.41
CA LEU A 118 -5.23 2.69 17.11
C LEU A 118 -5.01 4.03 16.41
N PRO A 119 -4.29 4.08 15.27
CA PRO A 119 -4.11 5.34 14.57
C PRO A 119 -5.52 5.85 14.30
N LYS A 120 -5.87 7.01 14.88
CA LYS A 120 -7.14 7.64 14.57
C LYS A 120 -7.17 7.84 13.06
N ASN A 121 -8.13 7.18 12.41
CA ASN A 121 -8.43 7.43 11.01
C ASN A 121 -8.87 8.89 10.89
N LEU A 122 -8.73 9.45 9.69
CA LEU A 122 -9.37 10.72 9.41
C LEU A 122 -10.86 10.53 9.60
N ASP A 123 -11.48 11.36 10.43
CA ASP A 123 -12.94 11.42 10.48
C ASP A 123 -13.49 12.09 9.22
N VAL A 124 -14.82 12.09 9.09
CA VAL A 124 -15.51 12.62 7.91
C VAL A 124 -15.24 14.12 7.70
N ASP A 125 -15.04 14.88 8.78
CA ASP A 125 -14.79 16.31 8.74
C ASP A 125 -13.33 16.61 8.37
N GLU A 126 -12.37 15.82 8.86
CA GLU A 126 -10.96 15.89 8.46
C GLU A 126 -10.79 15.55 6.97
N VAL A 127 -11.50 14.54 6.45
CA VAL A 127 -11.50 14.25 5.01
C VAL A 127 -12.20 15.35 4.22
N ALA A 128 -13.28 15.93 4.78
CA ALA A 128 -13.89 17.11 4.19
C ALA A 128 -12.83 18.22 4.05
N GLN A 129 -12.29 18.72 5.15
CA GLN A 129 -11.25 19.73 5.16
C GLN A 129 -10.09 19.41 4.18
N LEU A 130 -9.60 18.17 4.15
CA LEU A 130 -8.54 17.76 3.23
C LEU A 130 -8.86 17.98 1.74
N LEU A 131 -10.09 17.69 1.31
CA LEU A 131 -10.46 17.84 -0.11
C LEU A 131 -11.08 19.21 -0.43
N GLU A 132 -11.07 20.19 0.48
CA GLU A 132 -11.41 21.60 0.17
C GLU A 132 -10.28 22.30 -0.61
N VAL A 133 -9.71 21.58 -1.58
CA VAL A 133 -8.65 22.09 -2.46
C VAL A 133 -9.28 22.99 -3.51
N LYS A 134 -8.82 24.25 -3.56
CA LYS A 134 -9.20 25.22 -4.59
C LYS A 134 -8.59 24.82 -5.94
N ASP A 135 -9.29 25.11 -7.02
CA ASP A 135 -8.90 24.88 -8.42
C ASP A 135 -8.09 26.05 -9.01
N ASP A 136 -7.30 26.73 -8.18
CA ASP A 136 -6.49 27.88 -8.54
C ASP A 136 -5.20 27.53 -9.31
N ASP A 137 -4.74 26.29 -9.24
CA ASP A 137 -3.55 25.77 -9.93
C ASP A 137 -3.88 24.45 -10.65
N PRO A 138 -3.49 24.24 -11.92
CA PRO A 138 -3.79 23.00 -12.62
C PRO A 138 -3.32 21.72 -11.89
N LEU A 139 -2.26 21.80 -11.07
CA LEU A 139 -1.80 20.65 -10.29
C LEU A 139 -2.53 20.49 -8.96
N SER A 140 -3.19 21.54 -8.44
CA SER A 140 -4.13 21.40 -7.33
C SER A 140 -5.36 20.59 -7.74
N VAL A 141 -5.87 20.83 -8.95
CA VAL A 141 -6.94 20.01 -9.57
C VAL A 141 -6.51 18.55 -9.71
N ARG A 142 -5.28 18.29 -10.20
CA ARG A 142 -4.72 16.92 -10.25
C ARG A 142 -4.70 16.27 -8.89
N ASP A 143 -4.15 16.97 -7.90
CA ASP A 143 -3.94 16.41 -6.58
C ASP A 143 -5.27 16.16 -5.86
N ARG A 144 -6.25 17.06 -6.04
CA ARG A 144 -7.62 16.85 -5.56
C ARG A 144 -8.23 15.62 -6.22
N ALA A 145 -8.18 15.50 -7.55
CA ALA A 145 -8.66 14.32 -8.27
C ALA A 145 -8.03 13.01 -7.78
N MET A 146 -6.72 13.01 -7.47
CA MET A 146 -6.03 11.86 -6.87
C MET A 146 -6.59 11.50 -5.48
N MET A 147 -6.78 12.50 -4.61
CA MET A 147 -7.31 12.26 -3.26
C MET A 147 -8.79 11.83 -3.31
N GLU A 148 -9.60 12.45 -4.16
CA GLU A 148 -11.00 12.10 -4.38
C GLU A 148 -11.14 10.66 -4.91
N LEU A 149 -10.32 10.23 -5.88
CA LEU A 149 -10.32 8.84 -6.33
C LEU A 149 -9.84 7.85 -5.26
N MET A 150 -8.77 8.19 -4.53
CA MET A 150 -8.27 7.32 -3.47
C MET A 150 -9.29 7.12 -2.36
N TYR A 151 -10.01 8.19 -2.00
CA TYR A 151 -11.06 8.15 -1.01
C TYR A 151 -12.31 7.51 -1.61
N GLY A 152 -12.99 8.16 -2.56
CA GLY A 152 -14.31 7.74 -3.06
C GLY A 152 -14.35 6.38 -3.78
N ALA A 153 -13.23 5.91 -4.36
CA ALA A 153 -13.14 4.58 -4.95
C ALA A 153 -12.29 3.60 -4.13
N GLY A 154 -11.77 4.01 -2.96
CA GLY A 154 -10.96 3.14 -2.11
C GLY A 154 -9.81 2.47 -2.87
N LEU A 155 -9.03 3.25 -3.62
CA LEU A 155 -7.91 2.74 -4.42
C LEU A 155 -6.64 2.55 -3.59
N ARG A 156 -5.75 1.62 -3.97
CA ARG A 156 -4.40 1.51 -3.40
C ARG A 156 -3.51 2.52 -4.10
N LEU A 157 -2.42 2.96 -3.45
CA LEU A 157 -1.45 3.85 -4.09
C LEU A 157 -0.92 3.29 -5.41
N ALA A 158 -0.61 1.99 -5.45
CA ALA A 158 -0.13 1.33 -6.66
C ALA A 158 -1.19 1.30 -7.77
N GLU A 159 -2.45 1.06 -7.39
CA GLU A 159 -3.59 1.08 -8.33
C GLU A 159 -3.81 2.50 -8.88
N LEU A 160 -3.84 3.51 -8.02
CA LEU A 160 -3.98 4.92 -8.43
C LEU A 160 -2.91 5.33 -9.45
N VAL A 161 -1.64 4.99 -9.15
CA VAL A 161 -0.50 5.34 -10.01
C VAL A 161 -0.53 4.55 -11.31
N SER A 162 -1.09 3.34 -11.35
CA SER A 162 -1.10 2.47 -12.55
C SER A 162 -2.24 2.76 -13.53
N ILE A 163 -3.31 3.44 -13.13
CA ILE A 163 -4.45 3.76 -14.01
C ILE A 163 -4.01 4.54 -15.26
N ASN A 164 -4.53 4.14 -16.42
CA ASN A 164 -4.47 4.90 -17.66
C ASN A 164 -5.81 5.55 -17.96
N VAL A 165 -5.80 6.55 -18.84
CA VAL A 165 -7.04 7.23 -19.29
C VAL A 165 -8.05 6.22 -19.86
N LYS A 166 -7.58 5.22 -20.63
CA LYS A 166 -8.41 4.16 -21.21
C LYS A 166 -9.09 3.24 -20.18
N ASP A 167 -8.60 3.21 -18.95
CA ASP A 167 -9.13 2.36 -17.89
C ASP A 167 -10.37 2.99 -17.22
N LEU A 168 -10.72 4.23 -17.56
CA LEU A 168 -11.90 4.93 -17.08
C LEU A 168 -13.10 4.74 -18.01
N SER A 169 -14.25 4.36 -17.44
CA SER A 169 -15.54 4.41 -18.11
C SER A 169 -16.45 5.42 -17.41
N PHE A 170 -16.55 6.63 -17.95
CA PHE A 170 -17.42 7.67 -17.39
C PHE A 170 -18.91 7.35 -17.55
N SER A 171 -19.31 6.71 -18.64
CA SER A 171 -20.70 6.30 -18.86
C SER A 171 -21.15 5.27 -17.83
N ARG A 172 -20.28 4.33 -17.48
CA ARG A 172 -20.55 3.30 -16.47
C ARG A 172 -20.19 3.71 -15.05
N GLY A 173 -19.41 4.77 -14.86
CA GLY A 173 -18.89 5.13 -13.53
C GLY A 173 -17.97 4.05 -12.96
N GLU A 174 -17.12 3.45 -13.80
CA GLU A 174 -16.21 2.36 -13.45
C GLU A 174 -14.75 2.70 -13.78
N ILE A 175 -13.83 2.19 -12.97
CA ILE A 175 -12.39 2.19 -13.21
C ILE A 175 -11.89 0.75 -13.23
N ARG A 176 -11.15 0.37 -14.26
CA ARG A 176 -10.39 -0.88 -14.27
C ARG A 176 -9.06 -0.70 -13.55
N VAL A 177 -8.79 -1.56 -12.57
CA VAL A 177 -7.52 -1.56 -11.82
C VAL A 177 -6.91 -2.95 -11.76
N VAL A 178 -5.58 -3.01 -11.77
CA VAL A 178 -4.80 -4.24 -11.63
C VAL A 178 -4.29 -4.34 -10.19
N GLY A 179 -4.76 -5.36 -9.47
CA GLY A 179 -4.44 -5.61 -8.07
C GLY A 179 -3.17 -6.46 -7.87
N LYS A 180 -2.99 -6.95 -6.63
CA LYS A 180 -1.89 -7.86 -6.29
C LYS A 180 -2.09 -9.21 -7.00
N GLY A 181 -1.03 -9.76 -7.58
CA GLY A 181 -1.08 -11.01 -8.33
C GLY A 181 -1.66 -10.87 -9.74
N ASP A 182 -1.60 -9.67 -10.32
CA ASP A 182 -2.07 -9.35 -11.67
C ASP A 182 -3.59 -9.55 -11.88
N LYS A 183 -4.35 -9.61 -10.78
CA LYS A 183 -5.81 -9.75 -10.83
C LYS A 183 -6.46 -8.42 -11.15
N GLU A 184 -7.11 -8.35 -12.30
CA GLU A 184 -7.93 -7.20 -12.67
C GLU A 184 -9.24 -7.17 -11.86
N ARG A 185 -9.68 -5.97 -11.51
CA ARG A 185 -11.02 -5.73 -10.98
C ARG A 185 -11.54 -4.38 -11.45
N LYS A 186 -12.86 -4.25 -11.44
CA LYS A 186 -13.55 -2.99 -11.71
C LYS A 186 -14.01 -2.38 -10.40
N VAL A 187 -13.79 -1.09 -10.26
CA VAL A 187 -14.14 -0.33 -9.05
C VAL A 187 -15.08 0.81 -9.46
N PRO A 188 -16.25 0.94 -8.83
CA PRO A 188 -17.13 2.06 -9.09
C PRO A 188 -16.49 3.37 -8.62
N PHE A 189 -16.71 4.45 -9.35
CA PHE A 189 -16.40 5.81 -8.92
C PHE A 189 -17.55 6.74 -9.35
N ALA A 190 -18.03 7.55 -8.42
CA ALA A 190 -19.19 8.41 -8.61
C ALA A 190 -18.93 9.80 -8.01
N GLY A 191 -19.97 10.64 -8.07
CA GLY A 191 -20.01 11.94 -7.39
C GLY A 191 -18.77 12.78 -7.60
N GLN A 192 -18.18 13.22 -6.48
CA GLN A 192 -17.10 14.19 -6.49
C GLN A 192 -15.82 13.64 -7.15
N ALA A 193 -15.54 12.35 -6.98
CA ALA A 193 -14.41 11.71 -7.64
C ALA A 193 -14.54 11.74 -9.17
N LYS A 194 -15.73 11.47 -9.69
CA LYS A 194 -16.00 11.56 -11.14
C LYS A 194 -15.86 12.99 -11.66
N GLU A 195 -16.38 13.98 -10.93
CA GLU A 195 -16.29 15.40 -11.28
C GLU A 195 -14.83 15.88 -11.35
N TRP A 196 -14.02 15.61 -10.32
CA TRP A 196 -12.62 16.09 -10.30
C TRP A 196 -11.72 15.37 -11.29
N VAL A 197 -11.97 14.10 -11.57
CA VAL A 197 -11.25 13.40 -12.64
C VAL A 197 -11.60 14.01 -13.99
N ALA A 198 -12.87 14.37 -14.23
CA ALA A 198 -13.26 15.08 -15.45
C ALA A 198 -12.58 16.46 -15.55
N HIS A 199 -12.50 17.22 -14.46
CA HIS A 199 -11.78 18.50 -14.42
C HIS A 199 -10.30 18.31 -14.74
N TRP A 200 -9.65 17.33 -14.12
CA TRP A 200 -8.26 17.01 -14.40
C TRP A 200 -8.04 16.61 -15.86
N LEU A 201 -8.91 15.79 -16.45
CA LEU A 201 -8.76 15.37 -17.84
C LEU A 201 -8.79 16.54 -18.84
N LYS A 202 -9.54 17.61 -18.55
CA LYS A 202 -9.58 18.81 -19.42
C LYS A 202 -8.25 19.56 -19.48
N ILE A 203 -7.45 19.50 -18.41
CA ILE A 203 -6.18 20.23 -18.29
C ILE A 203 -4.95 19.31 -18.36
N ARG A 204 -5.13 17.99 -18.25
CA ARG A 204 -4.06 16.99 -18.27
C ARG A 204 -3.17 17.12 -19.50
N THR A 205 -3.75 17.45 -20.66
CA THR A 205 -3.03 17.60 -21.95
C THR A 205 -2.01 18.73 -21.93
N GLN A 206 -2.11 19.70 -21.01
CA GLN A 206 -1.11 20.75 -20.83
C GLN A 206 0.19 20.23 -20.21
N PHE A 207 0.14 19.08 -19.55
CA PHE A 207 1.29 18.48 -18.85
C PHE A 207 1.76 17.21 -19.52
N ALA A 208 0.85 16.34 -19.96
CA ALA A 208 1.19 15.01 -20.46
C ALA A 208 1.97 15.08 -21.77
N ASN A 209 3.04 14.28 -21.87
CA ASN A 209 3.74 14.07 -23.13
C ASN A 209 2.82 13.37 -24.15
N ALA A 210 3.12 13.51 -25.44
CA ALA A 210 2.26 13.05 -26.55
C ALA A 210 1.80 11.58 -26.42
N ASP A 211 2.68 10.68 -25.96
CA ASP A 211 2.39 9.24 -25.84
C ASP A 211 2.08 8.79 -24.41
N GLU A 212 2.00 9.71 -23.44
CA GLU A 212 1.75 9.35 -22.06
C GLU A 212 0.28 8.95 -21.86
N GLN A 213 0.04 7.71 -21.46
CA GLN A 213 -1.31 7.14 -21.28
C GLN A 213 -1.82 7.21 -19.84
N SER A 214 -0.94 7.43 -18.85
CA SER A 214 -1.31 7.42 -17.43
C SER A 214 -2.33 8.50 -17.08
N LEU A 215 -3.30 8.18 -16.24
CA LEU A 215 -4.31 9.16 -15.83
C LEU A 215 -3.65 10.35 -15.11
N PHE A 216 -2.71 10.08 -14.21
CA PHE A 216 -2.01 11.11 -13.45
C PHE A 216 -0.56 11.24 -13.86
N VAL A 217 -0.20 12.44 -14.32
CA VAL A 217 1.17 12.78 -14.75
C VAL A 217 1.83 13.75 -13.77
N SER A 218 3.15 13.68 -13.69
CA SER A 218 3.99 14.62 -12.95
C SER A 218 4.14 15.95 -13.71
N LYS A 219 4.80 16.94 -13.10
CA LYS A 219 5.19 18.19 -13.78
C LYS A 219 6.08 17.97 -15.02
N LEU A 220 6.74 16.80 -15.11
CA LEU A 220 7.61 16.43 -16.22
C LEU A 220 6.85 15.72 -17.36
N GLY A 221 5.53 15.64 -17.27
CA GLY A 221 4.67 15.04 -18.30
C GLY A 221 4.69 13.52 -18.41
N VAL A 222 5.40 12.84 -17.51
CA VAL A 222 5.41 11.38 -17.35
C VAL A 222 4.58 10.93 -16.16
N ARG A 223 4.18 9.65 -16.12
CA ARG A 223 3.45 9.03 -15.00
C ARG A 223 3.99 9.45 -13.64
N ILE A 224 3.08 9.88 -12.77
CA ILE A 224 3.45 10.32 -11.42
C ILE A 224 4.00 9.15 -10.59
N SER A 225 5.07 9.37 -9.82
CA SER A 225 5.66 8.31 -8.98
C SER A 225 4.93 8.17 -7.65
N HIS A 226 4.99 6.96 -7.06
CA HIS A 226 4.43 6.68 -5.73
C HIS A 226 4.90 7.69 -4.67
N ARG A 227 6.20 8.01 -4.69
CA ARG A 227 6.81 8.97 -3.75
C ARG A 227 6.24 10.37 -3.96
N ASN A 228 5.99 10.77 -5.21
CA ASN A 228 5.43 12.10 -5.49
C ASN A 228 3.99 12.19 -4.98
N VAL A 229 3.15 11.19 -5.25
CA VAL A 229 1.77 11.15 -4.70
C VAL A 229 1.77 11.24 -3.17
N GLN A 230 2.62 10.45 -2.49
CA GLN A 230 2.76 10.51 -1.03
C GLN A 230 3.17 11.90 -0.54
N LYS A 231 4.16 12.53 -1.20
CA LYS A 231 4.63 13.87 -0.87
C LYS A 231 3.50 14.90 -1.05
N ARG A 232 2.79 14.87 -2.18
CA ARG A 232 1.70 15.79 -2.49
C ARG A 232 0.55 15.69 -1.50
N MET A 233 0.14 14.47 -1.13
CA MET A 233 -0.91 14.27 -0.13
C MET A 233 -0.50 14.77 1.26
N ALA A 234 0.77 14.55 1.65
CA ALA A 234 1.28 15.09 2.91
C ALA A 234 1.30 16.63 2.92
N GLU A 235 1.71 17.26 1.81
CA GLU A 235 1.68 18.72 1.63
C GLU A 235 0.24 19.26 1.70
N TRP A 236 -0.73 18.59 1.08
CA TRP A 236 -2.14 18.99 1.18
C TRP A 236 -2.70 18.86 2.58
N GLY A 237 -2.32 17.82 3.33
CA GLY A 237 -2.66 17.71 4.75
C GLY A 237 -2.22 18.91 5.58
N GLN A 238 -1.00 19.41 5.31
CA GLN A 238 -0.48 20.61 5.97
C GLN A 238 -1.20 21.88 5.50
N LYS A 239 -1.39 22.05 4.19
CA LYS A 239 -2.06 23.22 3.61
C LYS A 239 -3.49 23.38 4.09
N GLN A 240 -4.20 22.26 4.24
CA GLN A 240 -5.57 22.25 4.74
C GLN A 240 -5.65 22.23 6.26
N ALA A 241 -4.52 22.30 6.98
CA ALA A 241 -4.46 22.28 8.44
C ALA A 241 -5.18 21.07 9.08
N VAL A 242 -5.09 19.90 8.44
CA VAL A 242 -5.64 18.66 9.01
C VAL A 242 -4.72 18.20 10.13
N ALA A 243 -5.28 17.96 11.32
CA ALA A 243 -4.51 17.61 12.52
C ALA A 243 -3.71 16.31 12.33
N SER A 244 -4.27 15.39 11.57
CA SER A 244 -3.66 14.11 11.23
C SER A 244 -2.65 14.18 10.08
N HIS A 245 -1.49 13.53 10.23
CA HIS A 245 -0.60 13.31 9.09
C HIS A 245 -1.29 12.48 8.00
N ILE A 246 -1.34 13.03 6.78
CA ILE A 246 -2.03 12.43 5.64
C ILE A 246 -1.10 11.50 4.86
N SER A 247 -1.62 10.32 4.51
CA SER A 247 -0.95 9.39 3.62
C SER A 247 -1.97 8.60 2.80
N PRO A 248 -1.57 8.06 1.63
CA PRO A 248 -2.43 7.19 0.81
C PRO A 248 -3.08 6.04 1.61
N HIS A 249 -2.33 5.41 2.51
CA HIS A 249 -2.86 4.33 3.34
C HIS A 249 -3.92 4.81 4.33
N LYS A 250 -3.70 5.97 4.97
CA LYS A 250 -4.66 6.53 5.93
C LYS A 250 -5.97 6.92 5.22
N LEU A 251 -5.88 7.55 4.05
CA LEU A 251 -7.06 7.94 3.27
C LEU A 251 -7.89 6.72 2.83
N ARG A 252 -7.24 5.66 2.32
CA ARG A 252 -7.92 4.39 2.00
C ARG A 252 -8.57 3.76 3.24
N HIS A 253 -7.90 3.79 4.38
CA HIS A 253 -8.44 3.19 5.60
C HIS A 253 -9.62 3.98 6.17
N SER A 254 -9.58 5.31 6.09
CA SER A 254 -10.74 6.17 6.38
C SER A 254 -11.92 5.85 5.47
N PHE A 255 -11.70 5.73 4.16
CA PHE A 255 -12.76 5.28 3.24
C PHE A 255 -13.38 3.94 3.67
N ALA A 256 -12.54 2.93 3.94
CA ALA A 256 -13.00 1.63 4.40
C ALA A 256 -13.87 1.74 5.65
N THR A 257 -13.43 2.54 6.62
CA THR A 257 -14.13 2.72 7.90
C THR A 257 -15.45 3.46 7.71
N HIS A 258 -15.44 4.59 7.00
CA HIS A 258 -16.65 5.39 6.76
C HIS A 258 -17.68 4.66 5.88
N MET A 259 -17.22 3.87 4.91
CA MET A 259 -18.10 3.03 4.09
C MET A 259 -18.73 1.92 4.93
N LEU A 260 -18.00 1.32 5.87
CA LEU A 260 -18.56 0.33 6.80
C LEU A 260 -19.62 0.95 7.73
N GLU A 261 -19.32 2.11 8.30
CA GLU A 261 -20.21 2.84 9.20
C GLU A 261 -21.51 3.29 8.51
N SER A 262 -21.46 3.59 7.22
CA SER A 262 -22.63 4.03 6.44
C SER A 262 -23.42 2.89 5.78
N SER A 263 -22.77 1.77 5.41
CA SER A 263 -23.41 0.66 4.69
C SER A 263 -23.92 -0.48 5.57
N ASN A 264 -23.41 -0.59 6.80
CA ASN A 264 -23.63 -1.73 7.71
C ASN A 264 -23.35 -3.11 7.09
N ASN A 265 -22.64 -3.18 5.96
CA ASN A 265 -22.37 -4.40 5.20
C ASN A 265 -20.87 -4.63 5.01
N LEU A 266 -20.27 -5.33 5.98
CA LEU A 266 -18.84 -5.60 6.04
C LEU A 266 -18.30 -6.30 4.79
N ARG A 267 -19.11 -7.14 4.14
CA ARG A 267 -18.72 -7.96 3.01
C ARG A 267 -18.61 -7.16 1.72
N ALA A 268 -19.57 -6.28 1.46
CA ALA A 268 -19.54 -5.37 0.32
C ALA A 268 -18.28 -4.46 0.37
N VAL A 269 -17.96 -3.92 1.54
CA VAL A 269 -16.77 -3.07 1.69
C VAL A 269 -15.47 -3.88 1.50
N GLN A 270 -15.41 -5.13 1.94
CA GLN A 270 -14.24 -6.00 1.77
C GLN A 270 -13.97 -6.37 0.30
N GLU A 271 -15.01 -6.62 -0.51
CA GLU A 271 -14.90 -6.88 -1.95
C GLU A 271 -14.44 -5.64 -2.72
N LEU A 272 -15.00 -4.47 -2.38
CA LEU A 272 -14.57 -3.16 -2.90
C LEU A 272 -13.11 -2.84 -2.54
N LEU A 273 -12.62 -3.32 -1.41
CA LEU A 273 -11.22 -3.17 -0.99
C LEU A 273 -10.30 -4.30 -1.45
N GLY A 274 -10.83 -5.38 -2.02
CA GLY A 274 -10.07 -6.41 -2.73
C GLY A 274 -9.17 -7.24 -1.81
N HIS A 275 -9.74 -7.82 -0.75
CA HIS A 275 -9.06 -8.79 0.12
C HIS A 275 -9.29 -10.23 -0.37
N GLU A 276 -8.23 -11.04 -0.43
CA GLU A 276 -8.20 -12.38 -1.08
C GLU A 276 -8.70 -13.58 -0.23
N ASN A 277 -9.36 -13.39 0.92
CA ASN A 277 -10.02 -14.48 1.66
C ASN A 277 -11.07 -13.86 2.61
N ILE A 278 -12.31 -14.35 2.74
CA ILE A 278 -12.70 -15.71 3.16
C ILE A 278 -13.90 -16.24 2.34
N SER A 279 -13.81 -17.55 2.10
CA SER A 279 -14.74 -18.49 1.49
C SER A 279 -16.25 -18.26 1.75
N THR A 280 -17.03 -18.62 0.74
CA THR A 280 -18.49 -18.88 0.65
C THR A 280 -19.45 -17.75 0.24
N THR A 281 -19.79 -17.82 -1.06
CA THR A 281 -21.02 -17.37 -1.74
C THR A 281 -21.05 -15.94 -2.29
N GLN A 282 -21.00 -15.89 -3.63
CA GLN A 282 -21.19 -14.75 -4.52
C GLN A 282 -22.63 -14.24 -4.46
N ILE A 283 -22.94 -13.31 -3.56
CA ILE A 283 -24.21 -12.57 -3.62
C ILE A 283 -23.95 -11.11 -3.25
N TYR A 284 -23.31 -10.35 -4.14
CA TYR A 284 -23.48 -8.90 -4.25
C TYR A 284 -23.21 -8.49 -5.70
N THR A 285 -24.16 -7.82 -6.33
CA THR A 285 -24.11 -7.48 -7.75
C THR A 285 -23.45 -6.12 -7.95
N HIS A 286 -22.89 -5.87 -9.14
CA HIS A 286 -22.25 -4.59 -9.48
C HIS A 286 -23.15 -3.35 -9.22
N LEU A 287 -24.47 -3.54 -9.32
CA LEU A 287 -25.49 -2.53 -9.07
C LEU A 287 -25.61 -2.13 -7.58
N ASP A 288 -25.44 -3.07 -6.66
CA ASP A 288 -25.45 -2.79 -5.21
C ASP A 288 -24.26 -1.90 -4.81
N PHE A 289 -23.12 -2.09 -5.47
CA PHE A 289 -21.92 -1.29 -5.23
C PHE A 289 -22.01 0.14 -5.75
N GLN A 290 -22.61 0.34 -6.92
CA GLN A 290 -22.87 1.69 -7.43
C GLN A 290 -23.83 2.44 -6.52
N HIS A 291 -24.89 1.78 -6.05
CA HIS A 291 -25.81 2.36 -5.07
C HIS A 291 -25.11 2.68 -3.75
N LEU A 292 -24.21 1.83 -3.25
CA LEU A 292 -23.45 2.10 -2.03
C LEU A 292 -22.50 3.31 -2.18
N ALA A 293 -21.76 3.39 -3.28
CA ALA A 293 -20.88 4.54 -3.56
C ALA A 293 -21.69 5.84 -3.69
N GLN A 294 -22.85 5.80 -4.37
CA GLN A 294 -23.74 6.94 -4.48
C GLN A 294 -24.42 7.32 -3.17
N ALA A 295 -24.89 6.34 -2.38
CA ALA A 295 -25.50 6.57 -1.08
C ALA A 295 -24.49 7.17 -0.10
N TYR A 296 -23.25 6.68 -0.13
CA TYR A 296 -22.14 7.27 0.61
C TYR A 296 -21.89 8.73 0.20
N ASP A 297 -21.73 8.99 -1.10
CA ASP A 297 -21.54 10.35 -1.62
C ASP A 297 -22.69 11.28 -1.21
N GLN A 298 -23.94 10.80 -1.27
CA GLN A 298 -25.13 11.55 -0.88
C GLN A 298 -25.25 11.78 0.63
N ALA A 299 -24.82 10.80 1.44
CA ALA A 299 -24.82 10.90 2.90
C ALA A 299 -23.67 11.76 3.43
N HIS A 300 -22.60 11.93 2.65
CA HIS A 300 -21.46 12.75 3.05
C HIS A 300 -21.90 14.21 3.24
N PRO A 301 -21.47 14.90 4.33
CA PRO A 301 -21.83 16.30 4.64
C PRO A 301 -21.67 17.32 3.48
N ARG A 302 -20.90 16.97 2.45
CA ARG A 302 -20.60 17.81 1.29
C ARG A 302 -21.65 17.77 0.19
N ALA A 303 -22.34 16.64 0.00
CA ALA A 303 -23.48 16.60 -0.91
C ALA A 303 -24.63 17.50 -0.42
N ARG A 304 -24.72 17.71 0.90
CA ARG A 304 -25.69 18.61 1.52
C ARG A 304 -25.36 20.10 1.34
N LYS A 305 -24.08 20.50 1.40
CA LYS A 305 -23.67 21.91 1.18
C LYS A 305 -24.05 22.43 -0.21
N LYS A 306 -23.98 21.60 -1.26
CA LYS A 306 -24.32 22.00 -2.65
C LYS A 306 -25.81 22.31 -2.83
N LYS A 307 -26.70 21.59 -2.13
CA LYS A 307 -28.16 21.79 -2.16
C LYS A 307 -28.67 23.05 -1.45
N GLN A 308 -27.86 23.68 -0.60
CA GLN A 308 -28.21 24.93 0.10
C GLN A 308 -27.70 26.18 -0.64
N SER A 309 -26.92 26.00 -1.71
CA SER A 309 -26.34 27.06 -2.53
C SER A 309 -26.92 27.13 -3.96
N GLU A 310 -27.98 26.37 -4.23
CA GLU A 310 -28.88 26.51 -5.40
C GLU A 310 -30.21 27.07 -4.92
#